data_AF-A0A088RI11-F1
#
_entry.id   AF-A0A088RI11-F1
#
_cell.length_a   1.000
_cell.length_b   1.000
_cell.length_c   1.000
_cell.angle_alpha   90.00
_cell.angle_beta   90.00
_cell.angle_gamma   90.00
#
_symmetry.space_group_name_H-M   'P 1'
#
loop_
_entity.id
_entity.type
_entity.pdbx_description
1 polymer ?
#
loop_
_entity_poly.entity_id
_entity_poly.type
_entity_poly.pdbx_seq_one_letter_code
_entity_poly.pdbx_strand_id
1 'polypeptide(L)'
;MSAPAAAPKHPGKVFLDPSEVKDHLSEYRIVDCRYSLKIKNHGSIEYAKEHLKGAIRADVDTNLSKFVPGSTARHPLPPCSEFIDWCMANGMAGELPVLCYDDECGAMGGCRLWWMLNSLGAEAYVVNGGIQACRAAGLEMESGEPSSPPTPAAHWPYKTDFQYHYLMHEIPLNAIIIDARPADRFSTTVRPYALDKLPGHIEGARNLPYTSQLVMRGGGKVLRSEEETRHNIMTAIQGACATTDLSSCVFSCGSGITACMNIALVHHLGLGHPYLYCGSWSEYSGLFRPAIVRRVINDHGMCMQMQTPALGDNPKANLDTMTLKVDGAPCKSPDAEVRSAAVHLHSGEAATVYFKSGRVAMIEVPPPSN
;
A
#
# COMPACT_ATOMS: atom_id res chain seq x y z
N MET A 1 -19.37 -32.36 10.17
CA MET A 1 -18.62 -32.62 8.92
C MET A 1 -18.87 -31.41 8.03
N SER A 2 -17.85 -30.58 7.79
CA SER A 2 -17.97 -29.44 6.87
C SER A 2 -18.20 -29.99 5.46
N ALA A 3 -19.16 -29.44 4.73
CA ALA A 3 -19.29 -29.73 3.30
C ALA A 3 -17.95 -29.45 2.59
N PRO A 4 -17.56 -30.26 1.58
CA PRO A 4 -16.37 -29.94 0.79
C PRO A 4 -16.54 -28.54 0.20
N ALA A 5 -15.51 -27.70 0.34
CA ALA A 5 -15.52 -26.36 -0.24
C ALA A 5 -15.77 -26.48 -1.75
N ALA A 6 -16.71 -25.68 -2.27
CA ALA A 6 -16.94 -25.60 -3.71
C ALA A 6 -15.63 -25.27 -4.42
N ALA A 7 -15.43 -25.83 -5.62
CA ALA A 7 -14.27 -25.48 -6.44
C ALA A 7 -14.32 -23.97 -6.76
N PRO A 8 -13.19 -23.25 -6.73
CA PRO A 8 -13.16 -21.83 -7.05
C PRO A 8 -13.66 -21.61 -8.48
N LYS A 9 -14.45 -20.54 -8.68
CA LYS A 9 -15.03 -20.12 -9.96
C LYS A 9 -13.96 -19.93 -11.04
N HIS A 10 -12.81 -19.36 -10.69
CA HIS A 10 -11.66 -19.15 -11.57
C HIS A 10 -10.38 -19.71 -10.92
N PRO A 11 -10.12 -21.04 -11.04
CA PRO A 11 -8.99 -21.67 -10.39
C PRO A 11 -7.65 -20.98 -10.70
N GLY A 12 -6.90 -20.62 -9.66
CA GLY A 12 -5.59 -19.99 -9.76
C GLY A 12 -5.58 -18.49 -10.11
N LYS A 13 -6.72 -17.89 -10.46
CA LYS A 13 -6.78 -16.46 -10.77
C LYS A 13 -7.04 -15.61 -9.52
N VAL A 14 -6.37 -14.46 -9.47
CA VAL A 14 -6.78 -13.31 -8.64
C VAL A 14 -7.41 -12.20 -9.50
N PHE A 15 -6.72 -11.78 -10.56
CA PHE A 15 -7.20 -10.72 -11.44
C PHE A 15 -8.16 -11.25 -12.51
N LEU A 16 -9.20 -10.46 -12.79
CA LEU A 16 -10.14 -10.65 -13.88
C LEU A 16 -10.26 -9.35 -14.69
N ASP A 17 -10.23 -9.45 -16.01
CA ASP A 17 -10.48 -8.32 -16.90
C ASP A 17 -11.98 -7.94 -16.90
N PRO A 18 -12.35 -6.67 -17.14
CA PRO A 18 -13.75 -6.28 -17.27
C PRO A 18 -14.54 -7.12 -18.28
N SER A 19 -13.90 -7.56 -19.37
CA SER A 19 -14.51 -8.44 -20.37
C SER A 19 -14.90 -9.82 -19.83
N GLU A 20 -14.24 -10.31 -18.78
CA GLU A 20 -14.55 -11.61 -18.16
C GLU A 20 -15.76 -11.55 -17.21
N VAL A 21 -16.14 -10.35 -16.76
CA VAL A 21 -17.21 -10.17 -15.76
C VAL A 21 -18.39 -9.33 -16.25
N LYS A 22 -18.26 -8.65 -17.39
CA LYS A 22 -19.24 -7.67 -17.89
C LYS A 22 -20.68 -8.20 -17.91
N ASP A 23 -20.87 -9.41 -18.43
CA ASP A 23 -22.20 -10.03 -18.58
C ASP A 23 -22.58 -10.93 -17.39
N HIS A 24 -21.73 -10.96 -16.36
CA HIS A 24 -21.81 -11.87 -15.21
C HIS A 24 -21.69 -11.15 -13.86
N LEU A 25 -21.89 -9.82 -13.80
CA LEU A 25 -21.74 -9.03 -12.58
C LEU A 25 -22.63 -9.52 -11.43
N SER A 26 -23.82 -10.05 -11.73
CA SER A 26 -24.74 -10.64 -10.74
C SER A 26 -24.23 -11.92 -10.09
N GLU A 27 -23.16 -12.52 -10.62
CA GLU A 27 -22.52 -13.71 -10.07
C GLU A 27 -21.46 -13.38 -9.01
N TYR A 28 -21.31 -12.11 -8.64
CA TYR A 28 -20.33 -11.64 -7.66
C TYR A 28 -20.95 -10.73 -6.60
N ARG A 29 -20.37 -10.77 -5.40
CA ARG A 29 -20.50 -9.68 -4.43
C ARG A 29 -19.44 -8.63 -4.77
N ILE A 30 -19.86 -7.55 -5.44
CA ILE A 30 -18.93 -6.51 -5.89
C ILE A 30 -18.62 -5.55 -4.73
N VAL A 31 -17.34 -5.21 -4.55
CA VAL A 31 -16.89 -4.32 -3.47
C VAL A 31 -15.94 -3.25 -3.99
N ASP A 32 -16.37 -2.00 -3.86
CA ASP A 32 -15.56 -0.81 -4.11
C ASP A 32 -14.60 -0.56 -2.95
N CYS A 33 -13.31 -0.55 -3.24
CA CYS A 33 -12.22 -0.35 -2.30
C CYS A 33 -11.43 0.93 -2.59
N ARG A 34 -12.01 1.91 -3.30
CA ARG A 34 -11.32 3.16 -3.64
C ARG A 34 -10.84 3.89 -2.39
N TYR A 35 -9.60 4.35 -2.45
CA TYR A 35 -8.92 4.99 -1.33
C TYR A 35 -7.84 5.96 -1.83
N SER A 36 -7.54 6.98 -1.05
CA SER A 36 -6.47 7.92 -1.36
C SER A 36 -5.63 8.19 -0.12
N LEU A 37 -4.31 8.08 -0.29
CA LEU A 37 -3.33 8.48 0.71
C LEU A 37 -3.28 10.00 0.95
N LYS A 38 -3.90 10.80 0.07
CA LYS A 38 -3.84 12.28 0.10
C LYS A 38 -5.21 12.91 0.30
N ILE A 39 -6.26 12.36 -0.29
CA ILE A 39 -7.59 12.95 -0.32
C ILE A 39 -8.46 12.31 0.77
N LYS A 40 -8.82 13.11 1.77
CA LYS A 40 -9.73 12.68 2.84
C LYS A 40 -11.09 12.30 2.24
N ASN A 41 -11.66 11.18 2.70
CA ASN A 41 -12.95 10.66 2.26
C ASN A 41 -13.03 10.42 0.73
N HIS A 42 -11.92 10.08 0.07
CA HIS A 42 -11.90 9.88 -1.38
C HIS A 42 -12.90 8.81 -1.85
N GLY A 43 -12.76 7.57 -1.37
CA GLY A 43 -13.66 6.47 -1.75
C GLY A 43 -15.12 6.80 -1.45
N SER A 44 -15.36 7.33 -0.24
CA SER A 44 -16.41 8.27 0.11
C SER A 44 -17.23 8.87 -1.01
N ILE A 45 -16.61 9.94 -1.48
CA ILE A 45 -17.13 10.91 -2.41
C ILE A 45 -17.23 10.30 -3.80
N GLU A 46 -16.22 9.53 -4.21
CA GLU A 46 -16.17 8.96 -5.55
C GLU A 46 -17.17 7.80 -5.74
N TYR A 47 -17.44 7.02 -4.70
CA TYR A 47 -18.51 6.00 -4.70
C TYR A 47 -19.90 6.62 -4.86
N ALA A 48 -20.20 7.65 -4.06
CA ALA A 48 -21.48 8.34 -4.17
C ALA A 48 -21.70 8.99 -5.55
N LYS A 49 -20.63 9.44 -6.21
CA LYS A 49 -20.70 10.00 -7.58
C LYS A 49 -21.05 8.93 -8.61
N GLU A 50 -20.30 7.84 -8.64
CA GLU A 50 -20.49 6.73 -9.59
C GLU A 50 -19.73 5.49 -9.12
N HIS A 51 -20.38 4.33 -9.12
CA HIS A 51 -19.80 3.03 -8.79
C HIS A 51 -20.42 1.93 -9.66
N LEU A 52 -19.83 0.72 -9.66
CA LEU A 52 -20.42 -0.43 -10.35
C LEU A 52 -21.79 -0.75 -9.74
N LYS A 53 -22.78 -1.04 -10.58
CA LYS A 53 -24.13 -1.38 -10.12
C LYS A 53 -24.13 -2.60 -9.19
N GLY A 54 -24.78 -2.47 -8.04
CA GLY A 54 -24.88 -3.47 -6.98
C GLY A 54 -23.63 -3.58 -6.10
N ALA A 55 -22.60 -2.75 -6.35
CA ALA A 55 -21.39 -2.76 -5.53
C ALA A 55 -21.68 -2.15 -4.16
N ILE A 56 -21.22 -2.81 -3.10
CA ILE A 56 -21.08 -2.19 -1.78
C ILE A 56 -19.70 -1.53 -1.69
N ARG A 57 -19.44 -0.79 -0.61
CA ARG A 57 -18.15 -0.15 -0.39
C ARG A 57 -17.43 -0.69 0.85
N ALA A 58 -16.13 -0.91 0.70
CA ALA A 58 -15.18 -1.12 1.78
C ALA A 58 -14.35 0.15 2.02
N ASP A 59 -14.28 0.59 3.27
CA ASP A 59 -13.41 1.67 3.67
C ASP A 59 -12.07 1.12 4.16
N VAL A 60 -10.98 1.55 3.54
CA VAL A 60 -9.63 1.06 3.84
C VAL A 60 -9.21 1.37 5.28
N ASP A 61 -9.56 2.56 5.79
CA ASP A 61 -9.13 3.03 7.11
C ASP A 61 -9.95 2.44 8.27
N THR A 62 -11.19 2.02 8.00
CA THR A 62 -12.14 1.61 9.06
C THR A 62 -12.68 0.18 8.94
N ASN A 63 -12.74 -0.40 7.74
CA ASN A 63 -13.13 -1.80 7.55
C ASN A 63 -11.91 -2.70 7.31
N LEU A 64 -10.96 -2.25 6.50
CA LEU A 64 -9.79 -3.06 6.12
C LEU A 64 -8.60 -2.84 7.04
N SER A 65 -8.69 -1.89 7.97
CA SER A 65 -7.68 -1.63 8.99
C SER A 65 -8.32 -1.07 10.26
N LYS A 66 -7.58 -1.16 11.38
CA LYS A 66 -7.98 -0.54 12.65
C LYS A 66 -6.77 0.04 13.36
N PHE A 67 -6.73 1.35 13.53
CA PHE A 67 -5.64 2.01 14.24
C PHE A 67 -5.46 1.44 15.66
N VAL A 68 -4.21 1.16 16.03
CA VAL A 68 -3.84 0.65 17.35
C VAL A 68 -3.04 1.73 18.10
N PRO A 69 -3.55 2.27 19.23
CA PRO A 69 -2.82 3.22 20.04
C PRO A 69 -1.43 2.71 20.43
N GLY A 70 -0.41 3.55 20.26
CA GLY A 70 0.99 3.19 20.53
C GLY A 70 1.72 2.49 19.39
N SER A 71 1.02 1.99 18.37
CA SER A 71 1.66 1.53 17.13
C SER A 71 1.81 2.68 16.13
N THR A 72 2.90 2.66 15.36
CA THR A 72 3.09 3.56 14.21
C THR A 72 2.61 2.95 12.89
N ALA A 73 2.08 1.72 12.91
CA ALA A 73 1.46 1.09 11.76
C ALA A 73 0.33 1.98 11.22
N ARG A 74 0.38 2.32 9.92
CA ARG A 74 -0.65 3.21 9.33
C ARG A 74 -1.94 2.48 8.98
N HIS A 75 -1.87 1.22 8.54
CA HIS A 75 -3.03 0.39 8.18
C HIS A 75 -2.90 -1.06 8.69
N PRO A 76 -2.69 -1.26 10.01
CA PRO A 76 -2.61 -2.61 10.58
C PRO A 76 -3.91 -3.38 10.36
N LEU A 77 -3.86 -4.72 10.41
CA LEU A 77 -5.05 -5.54 10.31
C LEU A 77 -6.05 -5.19 11.42
N PRO A 78 -7.36 -5.14 11.13
CA PRO A 78 -8.37 -5.06 12.17
C PRO A 78 -8.39 -6.38 12.96
N PRO A 79 -8.99 -6.41 14.16
CA PRO A 79 -9.36 -7.66 14.81
C PRO A 79 -10.15 -8.53 13.83
N CYS A 80 -9.75 -9.79 13.67
CA CYS A 80 -10.33 -10.66 12.63
C CYS A 80 -11.84 -10.84 12.82
N SER A 81 -12.30 -10.92 14.08
CA SER A 81 -13.73 -11.00 14.41
C SER A 81 -14.52 -9.80 13.91
N GLU A 82 -14.01 -8.57 14.07
CA GLU A 82 -14.69 -7.35 13.58
C GLU A 82 -14.76 -7.31 12.06
N PHE A 83 -13.70 -7.79 11.38
CA PHE A 83 -13.72 -7.91 9.92
C PHE A 83 -14.72 -8.96 9.45
N ILE A 84 -14.79 -10.12 10.12
CA ILE A 84 -15.75 -11.19 9.83
C ILE A 84 -17.18 -10.69 10.04
N ASP A 85 -17.46 -10.00 11.15
CA ASP A 85 -18.78 -9.41 11.43
C ASP A 85 -19.19 -8.43 10.31
N TRP A 86 -18.26 -7.56 9.89
CA TRP A 86 -18.48 -6.66 8.76
C TRP A 86 -18.72 -7.43 7.45
N CYS A 87 -17.96 -8.48 7.16
CA CYS A 87 -18.17 -9.33 5.98
C CYS A 87 -19.55 -9.99 5.99
N MET A 88 -19.96 -10.58 7.11
CA MET A 88 -21.27 -11.22 7.25
C MET A 88 -22.41 -10.21 7.08
N ALA A 89 -22.32 -9.03 7.69
CA ALA A 89 -23.33 -7.97 7.55
C ALA A 89 -23.52 -7.51 6.09
N ASN A 90 -22.50 -7.70 5.26
CA ASN A 90 -22.44 -7.27 3.87
C ASN A 90 -22.56 -8.44 2.87
N GLY A 91 -22.96 -9.64 3.32
CA GLY A 91 -23.18 -10.80 2.45
C GLY A 91 -21.91 -11.34 1.80
N MET A 92 -20.73 -11.13 2.41
CA MET A 92 -19.44 -11.67 1.96
C MET A 92 -19.09 -12.98 2.70
N ALA A 93 -20.03 -13.93 2.72
CA ALA A 93 -19.90 -15.19 3.47
C ALA A 93 -20.04 -16.46 2.59
N GLY A 94 -19.76 -16.35 1.28
CA GLY A 94 -19.60 -17.51 0.38
C GLY A 94 -20.80 -17.92 -0.45
N GLU A 95 -21.88 -17.14 -0.45
CA GLU A 95 -22.97 -17.33 -1.42
C GLU A 95 -22.52 -16.98 -2.85
N LEU A 96 -21.73 -15.91 -2.99
CA LEU A 96 -21.08 -15.48 -4.22
C LEU A 96 -19.60 -15.17 -3.94
N PRO A 97 -18.70 -15.39 -4.92
CA PRO A 97 -17.34 -14.88 -4.82
C PRO A 97 -17.33 -13.35 -4.76
N VAL A 98 -16.37 -12.79 -4.04
CA VAL A 98 -16.21 -11.34 -3.94
C VAL A 98 -15.43 -10.82 -5.15
N LEU A 99 -15.88 -9.72 -5.76
CA LEU A 99 -15.15 -9.03 -6.82
C LEU A 99 -14.77 -7.63 -6.35
N CYS A 100 -13.50 -7.45 -6.02
CA CYS A 100 -12.96 -6.21 -5.50
C CYS A 100 -12.53 -5.30 -6.66
N TYR A 101 -12.69 -4.00 -6.53
CA TYR A 101 -12.01 -3.04 -7.41
C TYR A 101 -11.63 -1.77 -6.64
N ASP A 102 -10.68 -1.02 -7.15
CA ASP A 102 -10.37 0.34 -6.72
C ASP A 102 -10.10 1.21 -7.97
N ASP A 103 -9.40 2.32 -7.81
CA ASP A 103 -9.02 3.24 -8.90
C ASP A 103 -7.51 3.24 -9.20
N GLU A 104 -6.77 2.24 -8.70
CA GLU A 104 -5.34 2.06 -8.95
C GLU A 104 -5.00 0.59 -9.25
N CYS A 105 -5.86 -0.08 -10.04
CA CYS A 105 -5.65 -1.45 -10.51
C CYS A 105 -5.43 -2.47 -9.38
N GLY A 106 -6.16 -2.31 -8.28
CA GLY A 106 -6.07 -3.16 -7.08
C GLY A 106 -5.00 -2.72 -6.08
N ALA A 107 -4.10 -1.80 -6.44
CA ALA A 107 -2.96 -1.43 -5.61
C ALA A 107 -3.32 -0.66 -4.34
N MET A 108 -4.47 0.03 -4.32
CA MET A 108 -4.79 1.04 -3.31
C MET A 108 -5.94 0.62 -2.37
N GLY A 109 -6.53 -0.55 -2.59
CA GLY A 109 -7.47 -1.17 -1.65
C GLY A 109 -8.01 -2.52 -2.10
N GLY A 110 -8.18 -2.72 -3.42
CA GLY A 110 -8.81 -3.93 -3.97
C GLY A 110 -8.04 -5.21 -3.62
N CYS A 111 -6.71 -5.21 -3.81
CA CYS A 111 -5.88 -6.36 -3.44
C CYS A 111 -5.76 -6.54 -1.92
N ARG A 112 -5.94 -5.48 -1.12
CA ARG A 112 -5.95 -5.60 0.35
C ARG A 112 -7.18 -6.37 0.82
N LEU A 113 -8.37 -6.03 0.32
CA LEU A 113 -9.58 -6.79 0.61
C LEU A 113 -9.46 -8.25 0.11
N TRP A 114 -8.99 -8.44 -1.13
CA TRP A 114 -8.72 -9.78 -1.66
C TRP A 114 -7.82 -10.59 -0.73
N TRP A 115 -6.69 -10.02 -0.29
CA TRP A 115 -5.73 -10.72 0.58
C TRP A 115 -6.39 -11.14 1.90
N MET A 116 -7.16 -10.24 2.52
CA MET A 116 -7.86 -10.53 3.77
C MET A 116 -8.86 -11.67 3.61
N LEU A 117 -9.72 -11.62 2.58
CA LEU A 117 -10.70 -12.68 2.28
C LEU A 117 -10.01 -14.01 1.95
N ASN A 118 -9.02 -13.98 1.05
CA ASN A 118 -8.29 -15.16 0.61
C ASN A 118 -7.55 -15.84 1.78
N SER A 119 -6.95 -15.06 2.68
CA SER A 119 -6.27 -15.60 3.86
C SER A 119 -7.22 -16.35 4.81
N LEU A 120 -8.51 -16.00 4.84
CA LEU A 120 -9.54 -16.73 5.58
C LEU A 120 -10.03 -17.98 4.83
N GLY A 121 -9.69 -18.12 3.55
CA GLY A 121 -10.16 -19.17 2.65
C GLY A 121 -11.43 -18.80 1.89
N ALA A 122 -11.83 -17.53 1.91
CA ALA A 122 -12.92 -17.03 1.09
C ALA A 122 -12.49 -16.80 -0.35
N GLU A 123 -13.43 -16.99 -1.27
CA GLU A 123 -13.19 -16.79 -2.70
C GLU A 123 -13.36 -15.31 -3.07
N ALA A 124 -12.30 -14.72 -3.62
CA ALA A 124 -12.28 -13.32 -4.02
C ALA A 124 -11.39 -13.09 -5.24
N TYR A 125 -11.75 -12.09 -6.04
CA TYR A 125 -11.03 -11.64 -7.24
C TYR A 125 -10.88 -10.12 -7.24
N VAL A 126 -10.03 -9.60 -8.12
CA VAL A 126 -9.77 -8.17 -8.30
C VAL A 126 -9.94 -7.79 -9.76
N VAL A 127 -10.65 -6.70 -10.06
CA VAL A 127 -10.78 -6.22 -11.45
C VAL A 127 -9.48 -5.59 -11.92
N ASN A 128 -8.91 -6.11 -13.00
CA ASN A 128 -7.79 -5.48 -13.69
C ASN A 128 -8.22 -4.12 -14.26
N GLY A 129 -7.48 -3.08 -13.88
CA GLY A 129 -7.71 -1.72 -14.34
C GLY A 129 -8.71 -0.90 -13.53
N GLY A 130 -9.33 -1.50 -12.50
CA GLY A 130 -10.20 -0.79 -11.58
C GLY A 130 -11.44 -0.17 -12.23
N ILE A 131 -12.05 0.81 -11.54
CA ILE A 131 -13.28 1.47 -12.01
C ILE A 131 -13.12 2.16 -13.38
N GLN A 132 -11.92 2.68 -13.68
CA GLN A 132 -11.64 3.35 -14.95
C GLN A 132 -11.77 2.37 -16.11
N ALA A 133 -11.23 1.16 -15.97
CA ALA A 133 -11.35 0.11 -16.98
C ALA A 133 -12.80 -0.42 -17.08
N CYS A 134 -13.51 -0.55 -15.95
CA CYS A 134 -14.93 -0.89 -15.96
C CYS A 134 -15.77 0.12 -16.75
N ARG A 135 -15.56 1.41 -16.52
CA ARG A 135 -16.24 2.50 -17.24
C ARG A 135 -15.94 2.44 -18.74
N ALA A 136 -14.65 2.29 -19.10
CA ALA A 136 -14.24 2.20 -20.49
C ALA A 136 -14.81 0.96 -21.20
N ALA A 137 -15.03 -0.14 -20.47
CA ALA A 137 -15.64 -1.36 -20.99
C ALA A 137 -17.18 -1.33 -21.03
N GLY A 138 -17.81 -0.26 -20.53
CA GLY A 138 -19.26 -0.09 -20.52
C GLY A 138 -19.98 -1.05 -19.58
N LEU A 139 -19.40 -1.31 -18.40
CA LEU A 139 -20.11 -2.00 -17.32
C LEU A 139 -21.21 -1.10 -16.74
N GLU A 140 -22.28 -1.71 -16.22
CA GLU A 140 -23.38 -0.96 -15.61
C GLU A 140 -22.90 -0.22 -14.35
N MET A 141 -23.25 1.06 -14.26
CA MET A 141 -22.90 1.96 -13.16
C MET A 141 -24.16 2.44 -12.44
N GLU A 142 -24.03 2.82 -11.18
CA GLU A 142 -25.04 3.51 -10.40
C GLU A 142 -24.40 4.64 -9.56
N SER A 143 -25.23 5.49 -8.96
CA SER A 143 -24.81 6.64 -8.14
C SER A 143 -25.62 6.67 -6.83
N GLY A 144 -25.06 7.29 -5.79
CA GLY A 144 -25.71 7.37 -4.47
C GLY A 144 -25.57 6.07 -3.68
N GLU A 145 -26.65 5.66 -3.01
CA GLU A 145 -26.72 4.38 -2.30
C GLU A 145 -27.01 3.23 -3.27
N PRO A 146 -26.50 2.01 -2.99
CA PRO A 146 -26.66 0.89 -3.90
C PRO A 146 -28.14 0.52 -4.07
N SER A 147 -28.55 0.24 -5.30
CA SER A 147 -29.95 -0.12 -5.63
C SER A 147 -30.40 -1.45 -5.01
N SER A 148 -29.46 -2.30 -4.58
CA SER A 148 -29.70 -3.59 -3.95
C SER A 148 -28.84 -3.73 -2.70
N PRO A 149 -29.38 -3.49 -1.49
CA PRO A 149 -28.61 -3.66 -0.26
C PRO A 149 -28.19 -5.13 -0.08
N PRO A 150 -27.04 -5.39 0.54
CA PRO A 150 -26.60 -6.75 0.81
C PRO A 150 -27.57 -7.44 1.77
N THR A 151 -27.78 -8.74 1.56
CA THR A 151 -28.45 -9.59 2.55
C THR A 151 -27.41 -10.06 3.57
N PRO A 152 -27.57 -9.77 4.87
CA PRO A 152 -26.65 -10.25 5.89
C PRO A 152 -26.62 -11.78 5.94
N ALA A 153 -25.42 -12.34 6.03
CA ALA A 153 -25.23 -13.77 6.20
C ALA A 153 -25.41 -14.18 7.67
N ALA A 154 -26.02 -15.34 7.90
CA ALA A 154 -26.22 -15.89 9.24
C ALA A 154 -25.08 -16.84 9.70
N HIS A 155 -24.21 -17.25 8.78
CA HIS A 155 -23.15 -18.24 9.04
C HIS A 155 -21.83 -17.84 8.36
N TRP A 156 -20.71 -18.15 9.02
CA TRP A 156 -19.36 -17.96 8.49
C TRP A 156 -18.71 -19.33 8.19
N PRO A 157 -18.52 -19.71 6.91
CA PRO A 157 -17.99 -21.02 6.55
C PRO A 157 -16.46 -21.08 6.45
N TYR A 158 -15.76 -19.98 6.75
CA TYR A 158 -14.32 -19.84 6.54
C TYR A 158 -13.52 -19.85 7.85
N LYS A 159 -12.20 -19.69 7.77
CA LYS A 159 -11.33 -19.59 8.95
C LYS A 159 -11.65 -18.35 9.77
N THR A 160 -11.29 -18.37 11.05
CA THR A 160 -11.59 -17.31 12.02
C THR A 160 -10.41 -16.40 12.32
N ASP A 161 -9.24 -16.67 11.73
CA ASP A 161 -8.00 -15.89 11.89
C ASP A 161 -7.31 -15.74 10.54
N PHE A 162 -6.73 -14.56 10.28
CA PHE A 162 -5.95 -14.30 9.07
C PHE A 162 -4.74 -15.24 8.99
N GLN A 163 -4.53 -15.83 7.83
CA GLN A 163 -3.41 -16.76 7.57
C GLN A 163 -2.31 -16.07 6.74
N TYR A 164 -1.13 -16.71 6.63
CA TYR A 164 -0.03 -16.27 5.75
C TYR A 164 0.40 -14.82 5.99
N HIS A 165 0.49 -14.41 7.25
CA HIS A 165 1.10 -13.14 7.63
C HIS A 165 2.06 -13.32 8.80
N TYR A 166 2.94 -12.36 8.98
CA TYR A 166 3.78 -12.24 10.16
C TYR A 166 3.52 -10.91 10.86
N LEU A 167 3.44 -10.95 12.18
CA LEU A 167 3.75 -9.84 13.05
C LEU A 167 5.28 -9.62 13.06
N MET A 168 5.72 -8.42 13.38
CA MET A 168 7.16 -8.09 13.29
C MET A 168 8.06 -9.07 14.05
N HIS A 169 7.65 -9.52 15.24
CA HIS A 169 8.46 -10.44 16.06
C HIS A 169 8.49 -11.89 15.55
N GLU A 170 7.65 -12.22 14.58
CA GLU A 170 7.55 -13.56 13.98
C GLU A 170 8.39 -13.67 12.69
N ILE A 171 8.82 -12.53 12.11
CA ILE A 171 9.61 -12.51 10.88
C ILE A 171 10.99 -13.16 11.15
N PRO A 172 11.35 -14.23 10.43
CA PRO A 172 12.67 -14.84 10.57
C PRO A 172 13.80 -13.87 10.22
N LEU A 173 14.91 -13.92 10.97
CA LEU A 173 16.06 -13.03 10.76
C LEU A 173 16.67 -13.12 9.36
N ASN A 174 16.57 -14.29 8.72
CA ASN A 174 17.05 -14.55 7.37
C ASN A 174 15.92 -14.56 6.32
N ALA A 175 14.74 -14.02 6.64
CA ALA A 175 13.64 -13.91 5.70
C ALA A 175 14.02 -13.03 4.51
N ILE A 176 13.61 -13.45 3.31
CA ILE A 176 13.71 -12.63 2.11
C ILE A 176 12.53 -11.66 2.12
N ILE A 177 12.82 -10.38 2.38
CA ILE A 177 11.80 -9.34 2.46
C ILE A 177 11.73 -8.58 1.13
N ILE A 178 10.52 -8.38 0.63
CA ILE A 178 10.23 -7.58 -0.57
C ILE A 178 9.47 -6.33 -0.14
N ASP A 179 9.89 -5.17 -0.64
CA ASP A 179 9.25 -3.86 -0.39
C ASP A 179 8.60 -3.34 -1.68
N ALA A 180 7.28 -3.15 -1.64
CA ALA A 180 6.50 -2.68 -2.77
C ALA A 180 6.48 -1.16 -2.97
N ARG A 181 7.13 -0.37 -2.11
CA ARG A 181 7.17 1.09 -2.25
C ARG A 181 7.92 1.51 -3.52
N PRO A 182 7.57 2.66 -4.13
CA PRO A 182 8.37 3.28 -5.18
C PRO A 182 9.86 3.40 -4.80
N ALA A 183 10.74 3.29 -5.80
CA ALA A 183 12.19 3.37 -5.61
C ALA A 183 12.62 4.65 -4.88
N ASP A 184 11.98 5.78 -5.18
CA ASP A 184 12.26 7.07 -4.52
C ASP A 184 12.00 7.06 -3.00
N ARG A 185 11.16 6.14 -2.51
CA ARG A 185 10.95 5.92 -1.07
C ARG A 185 11.92 4.88 -0.52
N PHE A 186 12.11 3.78 -1.25
CA PHE A 186 13.01 2.69 -0.85
C PHE A 186 14.47 3.15 -0.69
N SER A 187 14.96 3.96 -1.65
CA SER A 187 16.35 4.41 -1.74
C SER A 187 16.62 5.73 -1.01
N THR A 188 15.71 6.16 -0.13
CA THR A 188 15.92 7.38 0.65
C THR A 188 17.11 7.24 1.60
N THR A 189 17.89 8.31 1.72
CA THR A 189 19.10 8.36 2.57
C THR A 189 18.85 9.16 3.84
N VAL A 190 18.90 10.49 3.76
CA VAL A 190 18.86 11.36 4.94
C VAL A 190 17.46 11.83 5.31
N ARG A 191 16.49 11.78 4.38
CA ARG A 191 15.10 12.24 4.56
C ARG A 191 14.09 11.30 3.90
N PRO A 192 12.87 11.15 4.44
CA PRO A 192 11.83 10.34 3.81
C PRO A 192 11.10 11.11 2.67
N TYR A 193 10.30 10.39 1.88
CA TYR A 193 9.34 10.96 0.93
C TYR A 193 7.91 10.42 1.17
N ALA A 194 6.92 11.11 0.58
CA ALA A 194 5.51 10.79 0.71
C ALA A 194 5.05 10.72 2.19
N LEU A 195 4.54 9.56 2.62
CA LEU A 195 4.01 9.36 3.98
C LEU A 195 5.00 8.70 4.94
N ASP A 196 6.22 8.42 4.51
CA ASP A 196 7.21 7.77 5.38
C ASP A 196 7.73 8.76 6.42
N LYS A 197 7.91 8.30 7.67
CA LYS A 197 8.43 9.12 8.78
C LYS A 197 9.94 8.98 8.97
N LEU A 198 10.54 7.92 8.41
CA LEU A 198 11.99 7.68 8.41
C LEU A 198 12.44 7.30 6.99
N PRO A 199 13.67 7.71 6.60
CA PRO A 199 14.28 7.26 5.36
C PRO A 199 14.72 5.80 5.41
N GLY A 200 14.89 5.20 4.24
CA GLY A 200 15.38 3.85 4.00
C GLY A 200 14.27 2.80 3.92
N HIS A 201 14.70 1.56 4.18
CA HIS A 201 13.92 0.34 4.12
C HIS A 201 14.40 -0.64 5.20
N ILE A 202 13.69 -1.77 5.34
CA ILE A 202 14.12 -2.87 6.21
C ILE A 202 15.43 -3.43 5.64
N GLU A 203 16.43 -3.63 6.49
CA GLU A 203 17.77 -4.04 6.02
C GLU A 203 17.71 -5.39 5.29
N GLY A 204 18.39 -5.47 4.14
CA GLY A 204 18.36 -6.64 3.26
C GLY A 204 17.11 -6.79 2.40
N ALA A 205 16.09 -5.93 2.57
CA ALA A 205 14.90 -5.98 1.72
C ALA A 205 15.23 -5.68 0.25
N ARG A 206 14.46 -6.27 -0.65
CA ARG A 206 14.54 -6.05 -2.09
C ARG A 206 13.37 -5.21 -2.57
N ASN A 207 13.64 -4.27 -3.48
CA ASN A 207 12.59 -3.40 -3.97
C ASN A 207 11.88 -4.02 -5.19
N LEU A 208 10.56 -4.14 -5.10
CA LEU A 208 9.67 -4.47 -6.21
C LEU A 208 8.55 -3.43 -6.26
N PRO A 209 8.80 -2.21 -6.78
CA PRO A 209 7.77 -1.18 -6.83
C PRO A 209 6.49 -1.69 -7.49
N TYR A 210 5.34 -1.62 -6.81
CA TYR A 210 4.07 -2.10 -7.40
C TYR A 210 3.76 -1.43 -8.76
N THR A 211 4.20 -0.17 -8.91
CA THR A 211 4.04 0.61 -10.15
C THR A 211 4.79 0.00 -11.34
N SER A 212 5.82 -0.83 -11.12
CA SER A 212 6.49 -1.57 -12.20
C SER A 212 5.57 -2.56 -12.89
N GLN A 213 4.43 -2.92 -12.27
CA GLN A 213 3.44 -3.82 -12.85
C GLN A 213 2.31 -3.11 -13.58
N LEU A 214 2.33 -1.77 -13.62
CA LEU A 214 1.23 -0.95 -14.14
C LEU A 214 1.63 -0.09 -15.34
N VAL A 215 0.76 -0.04 -16.35
CA VAL A 215 0.84 0.87 -17.50
C VAL A 215 -0.41 1.75 -17.58
N MET A 216 -0.26 2.95 -18.14
CA MET A 216 -1.42 3.79 -18.45
C MET A 216 -2.08 3.31 -19.74
N ARG A 217 -3.38 2.98 -19.70
CA ARG A 217 -4.19 2.62 -20.87
C ARG A 217 -5.61 3.15 -20.68
N GLY A 218 -6.17 3.81 -21.70
CA GLY A 218 -7.56 4.27 -21.67
C GLY A 218 -7.90 5.23 -20.51
N GLY A 219 -6.93 6.01 -20.01
CA GLY A 219 -7.13 6.94 -18.89
C GLY A 219 -7.00 6.31 -17.49
N GLY A 220 -6.74 5.01 -17.38
CA GLY A 220 -6.49 4.32 -16.11
C GLY A 220 -5.16 3.56 -16.08
N LYS A 221 -4.74 3.14 -14.88
CA LYS A 221 -3.66 2.16 -14.73
C LYS A 221 -4.24 0.77 -14.96
N VAL A 222 -3.59 -0.04 -15.77
CA VAL A 222 -3.91 -1.47 -15.99
C VAL A 222 -2.64 -2.30 -15.79
N LEU A 223 -2.79 -3.61 -15.56
CA LEU A 223 -1.64 -4.52 -15.50
C LEU A 223 -0.84 -4.51 -16.81
N ARG A 224 0.49 -4.64 -16.68
CA ARG A 224 1.36 -5.07 -17.77
C ARG A 224 1.03 -6.50 -18.19
N SER A 225 1.60 -6.95 -19.31
CA SER A 225 1.44 -8.34 -19.73
C SER A 225 1.93 -9.33 -18.66
N GLU A 226 1.46 -10.57 -18.72
CA GLU A 226 1.89 -11.63 -17.82
C GLU A 226 3.42 -11.82 -17.84
N GLU A 227 4.01 -11.80 -19.04
CA GLU A 227 5.45 -11.96 -19.26
C GLU A 227 6.25 -10.81 -18.65
N GLU A 228 5.86 -9.55 -18.89
CA GLU A 228 6.51 -8.40 -18.26
C GLU A 228 6.39 -8.44 -16.74
N THR A 229 5.21 -8.82 -16.22
CA THR A 229 4.98 -8.91 -14.78
C THR A 229 5.86 -9.98 -14.14
N ARG A 230 5.93 -11.16 -14.75
CA ARG A 230 6.82 -12.25 -14.34
C ARG A 230 8.28 -11.81 -14.40
N HIS A 231 8.70 -11.14 -15.48
CA HIS A 231 10.05 -10.61 -15.61
C HIS A 231 10.40 -9.64 -14.47
N ASN A 232 9.52 -8.69 -14.17
CA ASN A 232 9.73 -7.71 -13.10
C ASN A 232 9.88 -8.38 -11.72
N ILE A 233 9.01 -9.36 -11.42
CA ILE A 233 9.08 -10.12 -10.16
C ILE A 233 10.41 -10.87 -10.06
N MET A 234 10.77 -11.63 -11.11
CA MET A 234 11.99 -12.44 -11.12
C MET A 234 13.27 -11.59 -11.02
N THR A 235 13.28 -10.42 -11.68
CA THR A 235 14.39 -9.47 -11.59
C THR A 235 14.56 -8.94 -10.17
N ALA A 236 13.48 -8.56 -9.50
CA ALA A 236 13.56 -8.04 -8.13
C ALA A 236 14.10 -9.07 -7.12
N ILE A 237 13.81 -10.37 -7.32
CA ILE A 237 14.25 -11.45 -6.43
C ILE A 237 15.54 -12.14 -6.90
N GLN A 238 16.18 -11.69 -7.97
CA GLN A 238 17.27 -12.40 -8.62
C GLN A 238 18.45 -12.68 -7.66
N GLY A 239 18.74 -13.95 -7.39
CA GLY A 239 19.80 -14.35 -6.45
C GLY A 239 19.42 -14.19 -4.97
N ALA A 240 18.15 -13.91 -4.65
CA ALA A 240 17.61 -14.02 -3.29
C ALA A 240 17.05 -15.42 -3.05
N CYS A 241 16.26 -15.92 -4.00
CA CYS A 241 15.55 -17.18 -3.90
C CYS A 241 16.28 -18.27 -4.69
N ALA A 242 16.35 -19.49 -4.13
CA ALA A 242 16.83 -20.68 -4.82
C ALA A 242 15.77 -21.29 -5.76
N THR A 243 14.51 -20.90 -5.59
CA THR A 243 13.34 -21.42 -6.30
C THR A 243 12.51 -20.28 -6.89
N THR A 244 11.65 -20.60 -7.85
CA THR A 244 10.63 -19.67 -8.37
C THR A 244 9.39 -19.57 -7.48
N ASP A 245 9.21 -20.49 -6.53
CA ASP A 245 8.19 -20.41 -5.48
C ASP A 245 8.60 -19.39 -4.42
N LEU A 246 7.76 -18.37 -4.22
CA LEU A 246 7.97 -17.25 -3.31
C LEU A 246 7.15 -17.35 -2.02
N SER A 247 6.51 -18.49 -1.76
CA SER A 247 5.62 -18.67 -0.60
C SER A 247 6.32 -18.46 0.74
N SER A 248 7.64 -18.67 0.83
CA SER A 248 8.43 -18.41 2.04
C SER A 248 8.94 -16.96 2.15
N CYS A 249 8.74 -16.12 1.15
CA CYS A 249 9.15 -14.71 1.17
C CYS A 249 8.16 -13.86 1.98
N VAL A 250 8.63 -12.71 2.46
CA VAL A 250 7.82 -11.75 3.22
C VAL A 250 7.64 -10.49 2.41
N PHE A 251 6.41 -10.22 1.97
CA PHE A 251 6.05 -9.04 1.20
C PHE A 251 5.56 -7.94 2.14
N SER A 252 6.08 -6.74 1.92
CA SER A 252 5.83 -5.56 2.74
C SER A 252 5.79 -4.32 1.85
N CYS A 253 5.40 -3.18 2.42
CA CYS A 253 5.52 -1.89 1.74
C CYS A 253 5.63 -0.77 2.77
N GLY A 254 4.88 0.31 2.57
CA GLY A 254 4.72 1.37 3.56
C GLY A 254 3.79 0.99 4.72
N SER A 255 2.73 0.22 4.47
CA SER A 255 1.65 -0.05 5.44
C SER A 255 0.75 -1.24 5.05
N GLY A 256 1.28 -2.26 4.37
CA GLY A 256 0.51 -3.46 4.04
C GLY A 256 -0.67 -3.28 3.07
N ILE A 257 -0.72 -2.22 2.26
CA ILE A 257 -1.73 -2.05 1.20
C ILE A 257 -1.15 -2.50 -0.14
N THR A 258 -0.23 -1.72 -0.73
CA THR A 258 0.35 -2.01 -2.05
C THR A 258 1.12 -3.33 -2.11
N ALA A 259 1.60 -3.85 -0.97
CA ALA A 259 2.21 -5.18 -0.88
C ALA A 259 1.24 -6.30 -1.29
N CYS A 260 -0.06 -6.14 -0.99
CA CYS A 260 -1.08 -7.12 -1.32
C CYS A 260 -1.23 -7.28 -2.84
N MET A 261 -1.00 -6.23 -3.64
CA MET A 261 -1.00 -6.34 -5.11
C MET A 261 0.16 -7.19 -5.61
N ASN A 262 1.36 -7.01 -5.04
CA ASN A 262 2.49 -7.84 -5.39
C ASN A 262 2.24 -9.32 -5.00
N ILE A 263 1.64 -9.58 -3.83
CA ILE A 263 1.21 -10.94 -3.42
C ILE A 263 0.17 -11.50 -4.40
N ALA A 264 -0.83 -10.71 -4.78
CA ALA A 264 -1.88 -11.08 -5.72
C ALA A 264 -1.31 -11.49 -7.09
N LEU A 265 -0.33 -10.74 -7.61
CA LEU A 265 0.32 -11.05 -8.87
C LEU A 265 1.17 -12.32 -8.78
N VAL A 266 1.94 -12.49 -7.70
CA VAL A 266 2.70 -13.74 -7.48
C VAL A 266 1.77 -14.95 -7.46
N HIS A 267 0.62 -14.84 -6.78
CA HIS A 267 -0.40 -15.89 -6.75
C HIS A 267 -1.01 -16.14 -8.13
N HIS A 268 -1.47 -15.09 -8.81
CA HIS A 268 -2.09 -15.18 -10.14
C HIS A 268 -1.15 -15.79 -11.19
N LEU A 269 0.16 -15.59 -11.06
CA LEU A 269 1.19 -16.15 -11.95
C LEU A 269 1.63 -17.58 -11.60
N GLY A 270 1.07 -18.18 -10.54
CA GLY A 270 1.46 -19.49 -10.05
C GLY A 270 2.87 -19.52 -9.44
N LEU A 271 3.36 -18.39 -8.91
CA LEU A 271 4.67 -18.25 -8.29
C LEU A 271 4.64 -18.43 -6.76
N GLY A 272 3.52 -18.92 -6.21
CA GLY A 272 3.34 -19.19 -4.77
C GLY A 272 2.40 -18.20 -4.09
N HIS A 273 2.37 -18.22 -2.76
CA HIS A 273 1.58 -17.31 -1.92
C HIS A 273 2.43 -16.77 -0.77
N PRO A 274 3.17 -15.66 -0.98
CA PRO A 274 4.09 -15.11 0.03
C PRO A 274 3.38 -14.63 1.30
N TYR A 275 4.12 -14.56 2.40
CA TYR A 275 3.65 -13.97 3.65
C TYR A 275 3.49 -12.46 3.53
N LEU A 276 2.46 -11.89 4.14
CA LEU A 276 2.34 -10.43 4.32
C LEU A 276 2.96 -10.00 5.66
N TYR A 277 3.81 -8.97 5.64
CA TYR A 277 4.08 -8.16 6.83
C TYR A 277 3.25 -6.87 6.79
N CYS A 278 2.08 -6.92 7.45
CA CYS A 278 1.07 -5.85 7.31
C CYS A 278 1.51 -4.53 7.98
N GLY A 279 2.18 -4.59 9.14
CA GLY A 279 2.73 -3.41 9.80
C GLY A 279 3.72 -2.64 8.93
N SER A 280 4.49 -3.37 8.12
CA SER A 280 5.31 -2.84 7.03
C SER A 280 6.31 -1.76 7.52
N TRP A 281 6.83 -0.91 6.63
CA TRP A 281 7.78 0.15 7.00
C TRP A 281 7.25 1.11 8.07
N SER A 282 5.94 1.42 8.07
CA SER A 282 5.36 2.32 9.06
C SER A 282 5.48 1.80 10.50
N GLU A 283 5.28 0.51 10.73
CA GLU A 283 5.49 -0.12 12.04
C GLU A 283 6.98 -0.29 12.33
N TYR A 284 7.70 -0.93 11.41
CA TYR A 284 9.12 -1.26 11.58
C TYR A 284 9.95 -0.03 11.95
N SER A 285 9.76 1.06 11.19
CA SER A 285 10.56 2.27 11.38
C SER A 285 10.24 3.03 12.67
N GLY A 286 9.04 2.83 13.23
CA GLY A 286 8.70 3.34 14.56
C GLY A 286 9.30 2.49 15.67
N LEU A 287 9.12 1.16 15.61
CA LEU A 287 9.64 0.22 16.61
C LEU A 287 11.17 0.28 16.73
N PHE A 288 11.88 0.35 15.60
CA PHE A 288 13.35 0.34 15.57
C PHE A 288 13.96 1.73 15.33
N ARG A 289 13.21 2.80 15.58
CA ARG A 289 13.61 4.19 15.30
C ARG A 289 15.03 4.53 15.77
N PRO A 290 15.47 4.24 17.03
CA PRO A 290 16.80 4.62 17.49
C PRO A 290 17.93 3.96 16.68
N ALA A 291 17.79 2.68 16.33
CA ALA A 291 18.79 1.96 15.56
C ALA A 291 18.86 2.46 14.11
N ILE A 292 17.70 2.69 13.47
CA ILE A 292 17.63 3.19 12.10
C ILE A 292 18.24 4.59 12.00
N VAL A 293 17.87 5.51 12.91
CA VAL A 293 18.40 6.88 12.89
C VAL A 293 19.92 6.88 13.08
N ARG A 294 20.46 6.06 13.99
CA ARG A 294 21.91 5.94 14.19
C ARG A 294 22.62 5.42 12.94
N ARG A 295 22.08 4.41 12.28
CA ARG A 295 22.63 3.88 11.02
C ARG A 295 22.66 4.96 9.94
N VAL A 296 21.54 5.65 9.72
CA VAL A 296 21.45 6.74 8.73
C VAL A 296 22.46 7.86 9.01
N ILE A 297 22.61 8.28 10.27
CA ILE A 297 23.62 9.28 10.66
C ILE A 297 25.05 8.76 10.40
N ASN A 298 25.33 7.49 10.70
CA ASN A 298 26.65 6.91 10.51
C ASN A 298 27.04 6.84 9.03
N ASP A 299 26.10 6.42 8.18
CA ASP A 299 26.30 6.17 6.74
C ASP A 299 26.28 7.47 5.92
N HIS A 300 25.46 8.45 6.31
CA HIS A 300 25.21 9.66 5.51
C HIS A 300 25.57 10.97 6.21
N GLY A 301 26.06 10.92 7.45
CA GLY A 301 26.47 12.09 8.23
C GLY A 301 25.33 12.86 8.89
N MET A 302 24.07 12.61 8.53
CA MET A 302 22.90 13.22 9.14
C MET A 302 21.63 12.38 8.95
N CYS A 303 20.60 12.61 9.77
CA CYS A 303 19.24 12.11 9.55
C CYS A 303 18.23 13.23 9.79
N MET A 304 17.18 13.28 8.99
CA MET A 304 16.13 14.31 9.05
C MET A 304 14.82 13.73 9.58
N GLN A 305 14.20 14.46 10.49
CA GLN A 305 12.81 14.27 10.89
C GLN A 305 11.99 15.44 10.36
N MET A 306 11.08 15.15 9.44
CA MET A 306 10.21 16.16 8.85
C MET A 306 9.23 16.72 9.90
N GLN A 307 9.06 18.04 9.91
CA GLN A 307 8.05 18.76 10.71
C GLN A 307 6.83 19.16 9.86
N THR A 308 7.00 19.15 8.54
CA THR A 308 5.94 19.31 7.55
C THR A 308 5.71 17.99 6.81
N PRO A 309 4.62 17.85 6.03
CA PRO A 309 4.57 16.84 4.98
C PRO A 309 5.80 16.93 4.07
N ALA A 310 6.21 15.79 3.52
CA ALA A 310 7.26 15.73 2.51
C ALA A 310 6.72 16.29 1.17
N LEU A 311 7.40 17.27 0.60
CA LEU A 311 7.02 18.01 -0.62
C LEU A 311 8.05 17.78 -1.73
N GLY A 312 8.38 16.52 -2.02
CA GLY A 312 9.39 16.16 -3.01
C GLY A 312 9.12 16.67 -4.43
N ASP A 313 7.86 16.97 -4.74
CA ASP A 313 7.43 17.53 -6.02
C ASP A 313 7.66 19.06 -6.12
N ASN A 314 7.92 19.73 -4.99
CA ASN A 314 8.22 21.16 -4.97
C ASN A 314 9.67 21.44 -5.43
N PRO A 315 9.98 22.68 -5.85
CA PRO A 315 11.36 23.07 -6.16
C PRO A 315 12.32 22.79 -4.99
N LYS A 316 13.54 22.33 -5.29
CA LYS A 316 14.59 22.18 -4.28
C LYS A 316 14.96 23.53 -3.65
N ALA A 317 15.42 23.51 -2.41
CA ALA A 317 15.98 24.69 -1.77
C ALA A 317 17.16 25.23 -2.61
N ASN A 318 17.14 26.53 -2.89
CA ASN A 318 18.20 27.22 -3.60
C ASN A 318 18.70 28.40 -2.76
N LEU A 319 19.92 28.30 -2.24
CA LEU A 319 20.49 29.29 -1.33
C LEU A 319 20.90 30.61 -2.01
N ASP A 320 20.93 30.64 -3.34
CA ASP A 320 21.18 31.88 -4.10
C ASP A 320 19.93 32.76 -4.17
N THR A 321 18.75 32.14 -4.08
CA THR A 321 17.45 32.83 -4.22
C THR A 321 16.58 32.76 -2.97
N MET A 322 16.91 31.90 -2.00
CA MET A 322 16.13 31.67 -0.79
C MET A 322 16.95 31.91 0.48
N THR A 323 16.37 32.63 1.43
CA THR A 323 16.89 32.70 2.81
C THR A 323 16.18 31.65 3.66
N LEU A 324 16.92 30.66 4.15
CA LEU A 324 16.40 29.65 5.08
C LEU A 324 16.01 30.29 6.41
N LYS A 325 15.11 29.64 7.16
CA LYS A 325 15.09 29.82 8.62
C LYS A 325 15.83 28.67 9.28
N VAL A 326 16.70 28.99 10.23
CA VAL A 326 17.44 28.03 11.06
C VAL A 326 17.05 28.32 12.51
N ASP A 327 16.54 27.31 13.21
CA ASP A 327 16.05 27.40 14.59
C ASP A 327 15.05 28.57 14.80
N GLY A 328 14.19 28.79 13.80
CA GLY A 328 13.14 29.79 13.80
C GLY A 328 13.56 31.19 13.34
N ALA A 329 14.85 31.44 13.10
CA ALA A 329 15.34 32.75 12.67
C ALA A 329 15.84 32.74 11.21
N PRO A 330 15.56 33.78 10.40
CA PRO A 330 16.14 33.90 9.06
C PRO A 330 17.67 33.86 9.10
N CYS A 331 18.27 32.96 8.31
CA CYS A 331 19.71 32.74 8.27
C CYS A 331 20.26 33.10 6.88
N LYS A 332 20.85 34.29 6.76
CA LYS A 332 21.44 34.80 5.51
C LYS A 332 22.79 34.15 5.16
N SER A 333 23.47 33.60 6.16
CA SER A 333 24.83 33.02 6.01
C SER A 333 24.90 31.67 6.70
N PRO A 334 24.19 30.65 6.21
CA PRO A 334 24.23 29.31 6.80
C PRO A 334 25.65 28.73 6.71
N ASP A 335 26.07 28.05 7.77
CA ASP A 335 27.33 27.31 7.79
C ASP A 335 27.28 26.05 6.91
N ALA A 336 28.42 25.35 6.77
CA ALA A 336 28.56 24.22 5.86
C ALA A 336 27.61 23.04 6.18
N GLU A 337 27.30 22.76 7.45
CA GLU A 337 26.37 21.68 7.82
C GLU A 337 24.93 22.04 7.45
N VAL A 338 24.52 23.28 7.72
CA VAL A 338 23.18 23.74 7.33
C VAL A 338 23.03 23.76 5.81
N ARG A 339 24.07 24.22 5.09
CA ARG A 339 24.09 24.20 3.62
C ARG A 339 23.98 22.79 3.06
N SER A 340 24.73 21.84 3.62
CA SER A 340 24.70 20.44 3.15
C SER A 340 23.37 19.76 3.45
N ALA A 341 22.71 20.08 4.57
CA ALA A 341 21.36 19.60 4.84
C ALA A 341 20.33 20.20 3.87
N ALA A 342 20.42 21.50 3.58
CA ALA A 342 19.45 22.21 2.76
C ALA A 342 19.30 21.64 1.34
N VAL A 343 20.34 21.05 0.74
CA VAL A 343 20.27 20.47 -0.63
C VAL A 343 19.30 19.30 -0.75
N HIS A 344 18.90 18.72 0.39
CA HIS A 344 17.93 17.63 0.46
C HIS A 344 16.50 18.11 0.71
N LEU A 345 16.29 19.39 1.01
CA LEU A 345 14.98 19.94 1.32
C LEU A 345 14.36 20.64 0.10
N HIS A 346 13.04 20.71 0.12
CA HIS A 346 12.22 21.35 -0.91
C HIS A 346 11.51 22.57 -0.33
N SER A 347 11.09 23.46 -1.22
CA SER A 347 10.36 24.68 -0.88
C SER A 347 9.09 24.38 -0.07
N GLY A 348 8.93 25.07 1.05
CA GLY A 348 7.83 24.86 2.01
C GLY A 348 8.05 23.75 3.03
N GLU A 349 9.17 23.03 2.97
CA GLU A 349 9.48 21.99 3.97
C GLU A 349 10.17 22.57 5.20
N ALA A 350 9.92 21.95 6.35
CA ALA A 350 10.72 22.11 7.55
C ALA A 350 11.15 20.74 8.11
N ALA A 351 12.39 20.63 8.58
CA ALA A 351 12.94 19.41 9.14
C ALA A 351 13.88 19.68 10.32
N THR A 352 13.82 18.83 11.33
CA THR A 352 14.87 18.71 12.35
C THR A 352 15.96 17.81 11.82
N VAL A 353 17.19 18.30 11.79
CA VAL A 353 18.37 17.58 11.29
C VAL A 353 19.25 17.19 12.46
N TYR A 354 19.56 15.91 12.56
CA TYR A 354 20.48 15.33 13.54
C TYR A 354 21.79 15.02 12.83
N PHE A 355 22.87 15.73 13.16
CA PHE A 355 24.17 15.59 12.52
C PHE A 355 25.07 14.62 13.29
N LYS A 356 26.01 13.98 12.58
CA LYS A 356 27.02 13.09 13.16
C LYS A 356 27.95 13.80 14.16
N SER A 357 28.12 15.11 14.03
CA SER A 357 28.84 15.96 14.98
C SER A 357 28.17 16.05 16.36
N GLY A 358 26.91 15.62 16.49
CA GLY A 358 26.08 15.80 17.67
C GLY A 358 25.23 17.07 17.62
N ARG A 359 25.40 17.92 16.60
CA ARG A 359 24.55 19.09 16.38
C ARG A 359 23.13 18.67 16.03
N VAL A 360 22.16 19.44 16.52
CA VAL A 360 20.75 19.38 16.10
C VAL A 360 20.35 20.77 15.64
N ALA A 361 19.70 20.88 14.48
CA ALA A 361 19.19 22.15 13.97
C ALA A 361 17.83 21.95 13.30
N MET A 362 16.91 22.89 13.46
CA MET A 362 15.67 22.98 12.69
C MET A 362 15.91 23.85 11.46
N ILE A 363 15.64 23.31 10.26
CA ILE A 363 15.80 24.03 8.99
C ILE A 363 14.45 24.10 8.30
N GLU A 364 14.03 25.32 7.93
CA GLU A 364 12.82 25.59 7.16
C GLU A 364 13.19 26.31 5.85
N VAL A 365 12.66 25.78 4.74
CA VAL A 365 12.80 26.36 3.41
C VAL A 365 11.53 27.17 3.12
N PRO A 366 11.65 28.44 2.71
CA PRO A 366 10.47 29.25 2.40
C PRO A 366 9.61 28.57 1.31
N PRO A 367 8.27 28.74 1.34
CA PRO A 367 7.40 28.31 0.25
C PRO A 367 7.73 29.07 -1.03
N PRO A 368 7.23 28.61 -2.20
CA PRO A 368 7.44 29.32 -3.45
C PRO A 368 6.94 30.76 -3.30
N SER A 369 7.74 31.74 -3.73
CA SER A 369 7.26 33.11 -3.85
C SER A 369 6.13 33.12 -4.90
N ASN A 370 4.91 33.46 -4.48
CA ASN A 370 3.77 33.65 -5.38
C ASN A 370 4.03 34.81 -6.35
#